data_AF-L7V7Y4-F1
#
_entry.id   AF-L7V7Y4-F1
#
_cell.length_a   1.000
_cell.length_b   1.000
_cell.length_c   1.000
_cell.angle_alpha   90.00
_cell.angle_beta   90.00
_cell.angle_gamma   90.00
#
_symmetry.space_group_name_H-M   'P 1'
#
loop_
_entity.id
_entity.type
_entity.pdbx_description
1 polymer ?
#
loop_
_entity_poly.entity_id
_entity_poly.type
_entity_poly.pdbx_seq_one_letter_code
_entity_poly.pdbx_strand_id
1 'polypeptide(L)'
;MTVYDNTVPAIDCVEFVHLVDDLVDADPQQWGAIVEKHLQDCPPCLVYLQQMLDLKILLNVAFDGEKLSNEQIAGVINAINAFRASEQ
;
A
#
# COMPACT_ATOMS: atom_id res chain seq x y z
N MET A 1 0.04 20.45 29.22
CA MET A 1 0.45 21.18 28.00
C MET A 1 1.79 20.60 27.59
N THR A 2 1.79 19.62 26.69
CA THR A 2 3.01 18.94 26.24
C THR A 2 3.63 19.75 25.11
N VAL A 3 4.90 20.09 25.27
CA VAL A 3 5.70 20.85 24.30
C VAL A 3 5.95 19.93 23.10
N TYR A 4 5.42 20.30 21.93
CA TYR A 4 5.72 19.61 20.68
C TYR A 4 7.15 19.93 20.26
N ASP A 5 7.93 18.88 20.01
CA ASP A 5 9.24 18.94 19.38
C ASP A 5 9.07 19.36 17.91
N ASN A 6 9.29 20.65 17.64
CA ASN A 6 8.98 21.36 16.38
C ASN A 6 9.91 21.00 15.20
N THR A 7 10.60 19.87 15.22
CA THR A 7 11.63 19.53 14.23
C THR A 7 11.14 18.60 13.12
N VAL A 8 9.96 18.00 13.27
CA VAL A 8 9.31 17.14 12.27
C VAL A 8 7.91 17.69 11.99
N PRO A 9 7.52 17.97 10.73
CA PRO A 9 6.15 18.37 10.42
C PRO A 9 5.17 17.34 10.97
N ALA A 10 4.26 17.78 11.84
CA ALA A 10 3.25 16.90 12.38
C ALA A 10 2.23 16.59 11.27
N ILE A 11 2.13 15.31 10.88
CA ILE A 11 0.99 14.81 10.12
C ILE A 11 -0.20 14.77 11.07
N ASP A 12 -1.32 15.38 10.71
CA ASP A 12 -2.57 15.20 11.46
C ASP A 12 -3.30 13.90 11.07
N CYS A 13 -4.27 13.44 11.85
CA CYS A 13 -4.93 12.16 11.58
C CYS A 13 -5.68 12.14 10.24
N VAL A 14 -6.17 13.28 9.75
CA VAL A 14 -6.88 13.37 8.46
C VAL A 14 -5.88 13.24 7.32
N GLU A 15 -4.74 13.94 7.42
CA GLU A 15 -3.62 13.79 6.49
C GLU A 15 -3.11 12.35 6.47
N PHE A 16 -2.97 11.71 7.65
CA PHE A 16 -2.57 10.32 7.73
C PHE A 16 -3.54 9.39 7.00
N VAL A 17 -4.85 9.55 7.21
CA VAL A 17 -5.87 8.73 6.53
C VAL A 17 -5.77 8.81 5.01
N HIS A 18 -5.44 9.97 4.44
CA HIS A 18 -5.22 10.11 3.00
C HIS A 18 -3.95 9.39 2.51
N LEU A 19 -2.94 9.22 3.37
CA LEU A 19 -1.71 8.49 3.04
C LEU A 19 -1.85 6.97 3.19
N VAL A 20 -2.85 6.48 3.92
CA VAL A 20 -2.96 5.04 4.25
C VAL A 20 -3.04 4.16 3.01
N ASP A 21 -3.69 4.62 1.94
CA ASP A 21 -3.77 3.85 0.67
C ASP A 21 -2.36 3.57 0.12
N ASP A 22 -1.53 4.62 0.02
CA ASP A 22 -0.13 4.50 -0.42
C ASP A 22 0.70 3.64 0.56
N LEU A 23 0.49 3.79 1.87
CA LEU A 23 1.23 3.05 2.90
C LEU A 23 0.91 1.55 2.89
N VAL A 24 -0.34 1.18 2.60
CA VAL A 24 -0.79 -0.22 2.50
C VAL A 24 -0.12 -0.94 1.32
N ASP A 25 0.26 -0.21 0.27
CA ASP A 25 0.95 -0.74 -0.90
C ASP A 25 2.48 -0.63 -0.83
N ALA A 26 3.01 0.25 -0.01
CA ALA A 26 4.45 0.42 0.19
C ALA A 26 5.07 -0.64 1.14
N ASP A 27 6.38 -0.85 1.00
CA ASP A 27 7.17 -1.57 2.00
C ASP A 27 7.21 -0.75 3.31
N PRO A 28 6.92 -1.33 4.48
CA PRO A 28 7.04 -0.63 5.77
C PRO A 28 8.40 0.05 6.00
N GLN A 29 9.49 -0.47 5.43
CA GLN A 29 10.82 0.16 5.51
C GLN A 29 10.92 1.49 4.74
N GLN A 30 9.93 1.81 3.90
CA GLN A 30 9.89 3.00 3.05
C GLN A 30 8.91 4.08 3.55
N TRP A 31 8.15 3.83 4.61
CA TRP A 31 7.14 4.78 5.12
C TRP A 31 7.73 6.10 5.62
N GLY A 32 9.01 6.10 5.98
CA GLY A 32 9.74 7.30 6.38
C GLY A 32 9.45 7.75 7.82
N ALA A 33 10.40 8.50 8.37
CA ALA A 33 10.42 8.84 9.80
C ALA A 33 9.22 9.67 10.29
N ILE A 34 8.56 10.43 9.42
CA ILE A 34 7.39 11.25 9.78
C ILE A 34 6.18 10.35 10.08
N VAL A 35 5.96 9.34 9.24
CA VAL A 35 4.87 8.37 9.41
C VAL A 35 5.12 7.48 10.63
N GLU A 36 6.36 7.00 10.79
CA GLU A 36 6.75 6.22 11.98
C GLU A 36 6.50 6.98 13.27
N LYS A 37 6.86 8.26 13.32
CA LYS A 37 6.60 9.13 14.48
C LYS A 37 5.09 9.29 14.73
N HIS A 38 4.30 9.56 13.69
CA HIS A 38 2.84 9.67 13.83
C HIS A 38 2.22 8.38 14.38
N LEU A 39 2.65 7.22 13.89
CA LEU A 39 2.16 5.91 14.35
C LEU A 39 2.52 5.63 15.82
N GLN A 40 3.69 6.08 16.28
CA GLN A 40 4.08 5.99 17.69
C GLN A 40 3.25 6.93 18.57
N ASP A 41 2.99 8.14 18.10
CA ASP A 41 2.30 9.20 18.86
C ASP A 41 0.77 9.09 18.81
N CYS A 42 0.22 8.35 17.83
CA CYS A 42 -1.22 8.23 17.59
C CYS A 42 -1.67 6.75 17.44
N PRO A 43 -1.91 6.03 18.55
CA PRO A 43 -2.38 4.64 18.53
C PRO A 43 -3.64 4.39 17.69
N PRO A 44 -4.65 5.30 17.63
CA PRO A 44 -5.80 5.11 16.74
C PRO A 44 -5.42 4.97 15.26
N CYS A 45 -4.47 5.78 14.78
CA CYS A 45 -3.99 5.72 13.39
C CYS A 45 -3.21 4.43 13.11
N LEU A 46 -2.46 3.92 14.10
CA LEU A 46 -1.80 2.62 14.01
C LEU A 46 -2.80 1.47 13.86
N VAL A 47 -3.85 1.46 14.69
CA VAL A 47 -4.92 0.45 14.58
C VAL A 47 -5.63 0.56 13.24
N TYR A 48 -5.89 1.78 12.76
CA TYR A 48 -6.50 1.99 11.44
C TYR A 48 -5.63 1.43 10.31
N LEU A 49 -4.32 1.72 10.30
CA LEU A 49 -3.40 1.16 9.30
C LEU A 49 -3.35 -0.37 9.36
N GLN A 50 -3.31 -0.96 10.56
CA GLN A 50 -3.34 -2.41 10.73
C GLN A 50 -4.63 -3.02 10.16
N GLN A 51 -5.78 -2.40 10.41
CA GLN A 51 -7.06 -2.86 9.86
C GLN A 51 -7.09 -2.82 8.32
N MET A 52 -6.47 -1.80 7.70
CA MET A 52 -6.38 -1.71 6.25
C MET A 52 -5.43 -2.76 5.65
N LEU A 53 -4.31 -3.05 6.32
CA LEU A 53 -3.41 -4.15 5.95
C LEU A 53 -4.09 -5.52 6.07
N ASP A 54 -4.81 -5.76 7.17
CA ASP A 54 -5.58 -6.97 7.37
C ASP A 54 -6.65 -7.14 6.29
N LEU A 55 -7.36 -6.06 5.95
CA LEU A 55 -8.35 -6.07 4.88
C LEU A 55 -7.72 -6.43 3.54
N LYS A 56 -6.55 -5.86 3.19
CA LYS A 56 -5.82 -6.24 1.97
C LYS A 56 -5.47 -7.71 1.93
N ILE A 57 -5.06 -8.30 3.05
CA ILE A 57 -4.79 -9.75 3.13
C ILE A 57 -6.09 -10.53 2.92
N LEU A 58 -7.17 -10.17 3.61
CA LEU A 58 -8.46 -10.86 3.50
C LEU A 58 -9.02 -10.81 2.08
N LEU A 59 -8.94 -9.65 1.41
CA LEU A 59 -9.35 -9.51 0.02
C LEU A 59 -8.47 -10.35 -0.91
N ASN A 60 -7.15 -10.34 -0.72
CA ASN A 60 -6.25 -11.17 -1.51
C ASN A 60 -6.53 -12.68 -1.37
N VAL A 61 -6.93 -13.12 -0.18
CA VAL A 61 -7.33 -14.52 0.08
C VAL A 61 -8.68 -14.83 -0.54
N ALA A 62 -9.67 -13.96 -0.34
CA ALA A 62 -11.03 -14.16 -0.86
C ALA A 62 -11.06 -14.25 -2.39
N PHE A 63 -10.18 -13.49 -3.05
CA PHE A 63 -10.09 -13.41 -4.51
C PHE A 63 -8.87 -14.14 -5.08
N ASP A 64 -8.23 -15.03 -4.32
CA ASP A 64 -7.02 -15.74 -4.78
C ASP A 64 -7.29 -16.59 -6.05
N GLY A 65 -8.52 -17.12 -6.18
CA GLY A 65 -8.97 -17.85 -7.37
C GLY A 65 -9.34 -16.97 -8.57
N GLU A 66 -9.43 -15.65 -8.40
CA GLU A 66 -9.65 -14.67 -9.47
C GLU A 66 -8.35 -14.06 -10.00
N LYS A 67 -7.20 -14.38 -9.38
CA LYS A 67 -5.89 -14.00 -9.91
C LYS A 67 -5.64 -14.72 -11.23
N LEU A 68 -5.03 -14.01 -12.18
CA LEU A 68 -4.61 -14.61 -13.43
C LEU A 68 -3.58 -15.70 -13.15
N SER A 69 -3.81 -16.90 -13.70
CA SER A 69 -2.83 -17.97 -13.64
C SER A 69 -1.60 -17.62 -14.48
N ASN A 70 -0.47 -18.28 -14.21
CA ASN A 70 0.76 -18.10 -14.99
C ASN A 70 0.53 -18.40 -16.48
N GLU A 71 -0.34 -19.36 -16.80
CA GLU A 71 -0.73 -19.69 -18.16
C GLU A 71 -1.50 -18.55 -18.83
N GLN A 72 -2.44 -17.91 -18.10
CA GLN A 72 -3.18 -16.75 -18.60
C GLN A 72 -2.25 -15.56 -18.83
N ILE A 73 -1.32 -15.30 -17.90
CA ILE A 73 -0.30 -14.25 -18.03
C ILE A 73 0.59 -14.52 -19.24
N ALA A 74 1.10 -15.74 -19.38
CA ALA A 74 1.94 -16.14 -20.51
C ALA A 74 1.18 -16.00 -21.84
N GLY A 75 -0.11 -16.34 -21.88
CA GLY A 75 -0.97 -16.15 -23.04
C GLY A 75 -1.05 -14.68 -23.49
N VAL A 76 -1.27 -13.76 -22.54
CA VAL A 76 -1.31 -12.32 -22.82
C VAL A 76 0.03 -11.81 -23.34
N ILE A 77 1.14 -12.18 -22.69
CA ILE A 77 2.50 -11.78 -23.11
C ILE A 77 2.79 -12.26 -24.54
N ASN A 78 2.45 -13.51 -24.85
CA ASN A 78 2.65 -14.08 -26.17
C ASN A 78 1.81 -13.35 -27.24
N ALA A 79 0.56 -13.02 -26.94
CA ALA A 79 -0.29 -12.24 -27.84
C ALA A 79 0.31 -10.86 -28.14
N ILE A 80 0.75 -10.13 -27.11
CA ILE A 80 1.41 -8.82 -27.27
C ILE A 80 2.67 -8.93 -28.13
N ASN A 81 3.50 -9.95 -27.89
CA ASN A 81 4.72 -10.18 -28.67
C ASN A 81 4.41 -10.51 -30.14
N ALA A 82 3.36 -11.31 -30.40
CA ALA A 82 2.92 -11.62 -31.75
C ALA A 82 2.44 -10.37 -32.50
N PHE A 83 1.65 -9.49 -31.85
CA PHE A 83 1.25 -8.21 -32.44
C PHE A 83 2.45 -7.36 -32.83
N ARG A 84 3.42 -7.19 -31.91
CA ARG A 84 4.65 -6.43 -32.17
C ARG A 84 5.51 -7.03 -33.29
N ALA A 85 5.49 -8.35 -33.46
CA ALA A 85 6.22 -9.03 -34.53
C ALA A 85 5.50 -8.92 -35.89
N SER A 86 4.18 -8.73 -35.90
CA SER A 86 3.38 -8.58 -37.13
C SER A 86 3.36 -7.16 -37.70
N GLU A 87 3.81 -6.16 -36.93
CA GLU A 87 3.98 -4.76 -37.38
C GLU A 87 5.34 -4.48 -38.05
N GLN A 88 6.14 -5.52 -38.29
CA GLN A 88 7.39 -5.48 -39.07
C GLN A 88 7.23 -6.23 -40.39
#